data_AF-A0A7C4UY00-F1
#
_entry.id   AF-A0A7C4UY00-F1
#
_cell.length_a   1.000
_cell.length_b   1.000
_cell.length_c   1.000
_cell.angle_alpha   90.00
_cell.angle_beta   90.00
_cell.angle_gamma   90.00
#
_symmetry.space_group_name_H-M   'P 1'
#
loop_
_entity.id
_entity.type
_entity.pdbx_description
1 polymer ?
#
loop_
_entity_poly.entity_id
_entity_poly.type
_entity_poly.pdbx_seq_one_letter_code
_entity_poly.pdbx_strand_id
1 'polypeptide(L)'
;MSWLRVFARGESAPPLEHLHLELRRRWPDLETSFQYDDEGWLECRLQIAAARPPTILRRYTRAADDIRGELQSWAAWIESQPPSEQRQPLMEHVMTAQQAFTLEVPGEPDESELALAVARYLARAAEGVCQVDGEGFYDAQGRLLLAEN
;
A
#
# COMPACT_ATOMS: atom_id res chain seq x y z
N MET A 1 -13.37 9.36 0.08
CA MET A 1 -12.19 8.66 -0.44
C MET A 1 -11.26 8.42 0.72
N SER A 2 -10.68 7.24 0.81
CA SER A 2 -9.66 6.89 1.80
C SER A 2 -8.39 6.51 1.07
N TRP A 3 -7.25 6.65 1.75
CA TRP A 3 -5.97 6.19 1.23
C TRP A 3 -5.40 5.07 2.08
N LEU A 4 -4.79 4.11 1.39
CA LEU A 4 -3.89 3.14 2.01
C LEU A 4 -2.51 3.32 1.41
N ARG A 5 -1.48 3.06 2.22
CA ARG A 5 -0.08 3.15 1.81
C ARG A 5 0.65 1.91 2.25
N VAL A 6 1.53 1.38 1.41
CA VAL A 6 2.42 0.27 1.78
C VAL A 6 3.87 0.73 1.66
N PHE A 7 4.60 0.72 2.76
CA PHE A 7 6.02 1.05 2.81
C PHE A 7 6.83 -0.24 2.81
N ALA A 8 7.52 -0.51 1.71
CA ALA A 8 8.13 -1.80 1.43
C ALA A 8 9.65 -1.71 1.38
N ARG A 9 10.35 -2.65 2.02
CA ARG A 9 11.83 -2.70 1.98
C ARG A 9 12.37 -3.46 0.78
N GLY A 10 11.57 -4.32 0.16
CA GLY A 10 11.95 -5.03 -1.05
C GLY A 10 12.15 -4.08 -2.23
N GLU A 11 13.21 -4.30 -3.00
CA GLU A 11 13.51 -3.54 -4.23
C GLU A 11 12.77 -4.10 -5.46
N SER A 12 12.29 -5.34 -5.39
CA SER A 12 11.48 -5.93 -6.46
C SER A 12 10.00 -5.79 -6.15
N ALA A 13 9.25 -5.13 -7.04
CA ALA A 13 7.81 -5.19 -6.96
C ALA A 13 7.29 -6.59 -7.34
N PRO A 14 6.23 -7.09 -6.69
CA PRO A 14 5.62 -8.34 -7.10
C PRO A 14 5.02 -8.20 -8.52
N PRO A 15 5.05 -9.27 -9.34
CA PRO A 15 4.37 -9.29 -10.63
C PRO A 15 2.87 -9.02 -10.46
N LEU A 16 2.33 -8.10 -11.27
CA LEU A 16 0.92 -7.70 -11.18
C LEU A 16 -0.04 -8.80 -11.66
N GLU A 17 0.44 -9.72 -12.49
CA GLU A 17 -0.31 -10.90 -12.93
C GLU A 17 -0.64 -11.82 -11.74
N HIS A 18 0.30 -11.96 -10.79
CA HIS A 18 0.05 -12.72 -9.56
C HIS A 18 -0.97 -12.00 -8.67
N LEU A 19 -0.87 -10.67 -8.54
CA LEU A 19 -1.87 -9.88 -7.83
C LEU A 19 -3.26 -10.08 -8.47
N HIS A 20 -3.37 -9.94 -9.79
CA HIS A 20 -4.62 -10.13 -10.53
C HIS A 20 -5.24 -11.52 -10.29
N LEU A 21 -4.43 -12.58 -10.43
CA LEU A 21 -4.89 -13.95 -10.23
C LEU A 21 -5.37 -14.21 -8.80
N GLU A 22 -4.66 -13.71 -7.79
CA GLU A 22 -5.06 -13.86 -6.39
C GLU A 22 -6.36 -13.10 -6.09
N LEU A 23 -6.50 -11.87 -6.59
CA LEU A 23 -7.70 -11.07 -6.36
C LEU A 23 -8.94 -11.64 -7.04
N ARG A 24 -8.83 -12.15 -8.28
CA ARG A 24 -9.98 -12.68 -9.01
C ARG A 24 -10.62 -13.91 -8.40
N ARG A 25 -9.91 -14.62 -7.51
CA ARG A 25 -10.52 -15.70 -6.72
C ARG A 25 -11.62 -15.18 -5.80
N ARG A 26 -11.50 -13.94 -5.31
CA ARG A 26 -12.46 -13.28 -4.42
C ARG A 26 -13.37 -12.30 -5.15
N TRP A 27 -12.88 -11.62 -6.18
CA TRP A 27 -13.65 -10.71 -7.03
C TRP A 27 -13.60 -11.18 -8.50
N PRO A 28 -14.46 -12.12 -8.92
CA PRO A 28 -14.40 -12.73 -10.25
C PRO A 28 -14.54 -11.72 -11.41
N ASP A 29 -15.30 -10.65 -11.16
CA ASP A 29 -15.61 -9.56 -12.09
C ASP A 29 -14.57 -8.43 -12.05
N LEU A 30 -13.49 -8.59 -11.27
CA LEU A 30 -12.41 -7.59 -11.21
C LEU A 30 -11.70 -7.48 -12.56
N GLU A 31 -11.77 -6.28 -13.13
CA GLU A 31 -10.96 -5.85 -14.26
C GLU A 31 -9.74 -5.06 -13.77
N THR A 32 -8.59 -5.30 -14.39
CA THR A 32 -7.34 -4.60 -14.08
C THR A 32 -6.73 -4.00 -15.33
N SER A 33 -6.35 -2.74 -15.26
CA SER A 33 -5.57 -2.06 -16.30
C SER A 33 -4.22 -1.63 -15.72
N PHE A 34 -3.14 -1.93 -16.42
CA PHE A 34 -1.78 -1.70 -15.95
C PHE A 34 -1.06 -0.70 -16.86
N GLN A 35 -0.30 0.20 -16.25
CA GLN A 35 0.60 1.12 -16.92
C GLN A 35 2.02 0.82 -16.48
N TYR A 36 2.92 0.79 -17.44
CA TYR A 36 4.33 0.46 -17.27
C TYR A 36 5.22 1.61 -17.73
N ASP A 37 6.40 1.69 -17.13
CA ASP A 37 7.52 2.53 -17.51
C ASP A 37 8.81 1.71 -17.59
N ASP A 38 9.95 2.38 -17.74
CA ASP A 38 11.26 1.75 -17.84
C ASP A 38 11.72 1.05 -16.54
N GLU A 39 11.08 1.33 -15.39
CA GLU A 39 11.36 0.73 -14.08
C GLU A 39 10.35 -0.34 -13.64
N GLY A 40 9.42 -0.69 -14.54
CA GLY A 40 8.40 -1.71 -14.33
C GLY A 40 7.00 -1.13 -14.37
N TRP A 41 6.14 -1.54 -13.44
CA TRP A 41 4.77 -1.03 -13.40
C TRP A 41 4.67 0.22 -12.53
N LEU A 42 3.91 1.20 -12.99
CA LEU A 42 3.72 2.52 -12.38
C LEU A 42 2.34 2.67 -11.75
N GLU A 43 1.29 2.34 -12.49
CA GLU A 43 -0.11 2.49 -12.08
C GLU A 43 -0.91 1.22 -12.43
N CYS A 44 -1.81 0.83 -11.53
CA CYS A 44 -2.80 -0.20 -11.74
C CYS A 44 -4.18 0.35 -11.37
N ARG A 45 -5.14 0.19 -12.27
CA ARG A 45 -6.55 0.50 -12.02
C ARG A 45 -7.30 -0.78 -11.77
N LEU A 46 -8.01 -0.83 -10.64
CA LEU A 46 -8.78 -1.98 -10.18
C LEU A 46 -10.27 -1.61 -10.21
N GLN A 47 -11.05 -2.30 -11.06
CA GLN A 47 -12.45 -2.00 -11.30
C GLN A 47 -13.33 -3.23 -11.05
N ILE A 48 -14.25 -3.15 -10.09
CA ILE A 48 -15.24 -4.22 -9.84
C ILE A 48 -16.49 -4.03 -10.70
N ALA A 49 -17.06 -2.82 -10.70
CA ALA A 49 -18.27 -2.49 -11.44
C ALA A 49 -18.05 -1.24 -12.29
N ALA A 50 -18.25 -1.32 -13.62
CA ALA A 50 -17.90 -0.25 -14.56
C ALA A 50 -18.55 1.13 -14.28
N ALA A 51 -19.63 1.17 -13.50
CA ALA A 51 -20.33 2.42 -13.15
C ALA A 51 -19.75 3.15 -11.92
N ARG A 52 -18.72 2.59 -11.25
CA ARG A 52 -18.08 3.19 -10.08
C ARG A 52 -16.67 3.68 -10.40
N PRO A 53 -16.14 4.68 -9.69
CA PRO A 53 -14.72 5.03 -9.83
C PRO A 53 -13.82 3.81 -9.49
N PRO A 54 -12.70 3.60 -10.19
CA PRO A 54 -11.77 2.52 -9.87
C PRO A 54 -10.96 2.82 -8.61
N THR A 55 -10.50 1.77 -7.94
CA THR A 55 -9.39 1.90 -6.99
C THR A 55 -8.10 2.07 -7.77
N ILE A 56 -7.32 3.10 -7.44
CA ILE A 56 -6.07 3.40 -8.15
C ILE A 56 -4.88 3.04 -7.28
N LEU A 57 -4.09 2.08 -7.75
CA LEU A 57 -2.83 1.67 -7.14
C LEU A 57 -1.68 2.33 -7.89
N ARG A 58 -0.78 3.01 -7.18
CA ARG A 58 0.47 3.55 -7.75
C ARG A 58 1.69 3.03 -6.99
N ARG A 59 2.81 2.90 -7.70
CA ARG A 59 4.11 2.54 -7.14
C ARG A 59 5.07 3.72 -7.28
N TYR A 60 5.85 3.94 -6.25
CA TYR A 60 6.94 4.91 -6.21
C TYR A 60 8.19 4.23 -5.67
N THR A 61 9.35 4.53 -6.25
CA THR A 61 10.65 3.96 -5.85
C THR A 61 11.57 5.05 -5.33
N ARG A 62 12.49 4.68 -4.42
CA ARG A 62 13.56 5.61 -4.01
C ARG A 62 14.52 5.97 -5.15
N ALA A 63 14.62 5.13 -6.16
CA ALA A 63 15.56 5.31 -7.26
C ALA A 63 15.05 6.36 -8.26
N ALA A 64 13.79 6.29 -8.68
CA ALA A 64 13.21 7.24 -9.65
C ALA A 64 12.51 8.44 -9.01
N ASP A 65 11.76 8.25 -7.93
CA ASP A 65 10.80 9.26 -7.46
C ASP A 65 11.32 10.12 -6.30
N ASP A 66 12.51 9.82 -5.77
CA ASP A 66 13.10 10.47 -4.59
C ASP A 66 12.14 10.57 -3.37
N ILE A 67 11.44 9.46 -3.05
CA ILE A 67 10.45 9.42 -1.94
C ILE A 67 11.03 9.64 -0.52
N ARG A 68 12.30 10.03 -0.38
CA ARG A 68 12.96 10.17 0.93
C ARG A 68 12.28 11.21 1.82
N GLY A 69 11.77 12.30 1.23
CA GLY A 69 11.07 13.35 1.98
C GLY A 69 9.76 12.86 2.59
N GLU A 70 9.00 12.07 1.83
CA GLU A 70 7.75 11.44 2.26
C GLU A 70 8.03 10.41 3.36
N LEU A 71 9.04 9.55 3.18
CA LEU A 71 9.42 8.56 4.19
C LEU A 71 9.86 9.21 5.50
N GLN A 72 10.64 10.30 5.43
CA GLN A 72 11.03 11.08 6.61
C GLN A 72 9.82 11.72 7.30
N SER A 73 8.87 12.24 6.52
CA SER A 73 7.65 12.84 7.06
C SER A 73 6.80 11.82 7.83
N TRP A 74 6.64 10.61 7.27
CA TRP A 74 5.96 9.52 7.97
C TRP A 74 6.71 9.02 9.20
N ALA A 75 8.03 8.93 9.13
CA ALA A 75 8.87 8.57 10.28
C ALA A 75 8.72 9.58 11.42
N ALA A 76 8.73 10.88 11.12
CA ALA A 76 8.49 11.95 12.09
C ALA A 76 7.08 11.87 12.69
N TRP A 77 6.07 11.55 11.88
CA TRP A 77 4.71 11.30 12.40
C TRP A 77 4.69 10.13 13.37
N ILE A 78 5.34 8.99 13.03
CA ILE A 78 5.47 7.82 13.91
C ILE A 78 6.18 8.18 15.22
N GLU A 79 7.27 8.95 15.13
CA GLU A 79 8.03 9.41 16.30
C GLU A 79 7.18 10.24 17.26
N SER A 80 6.29 11.08 16.71
CA SER A 80 5.39 11.93 17.49
C SER A 80 4.27 11.16 18.21
N GLN A 81 4.03 9.90 17.84
CA GLN A 81 3.00 9.08 18.50
C GLN A 81 3.43 8.66 19.92
N PRO A 82 2.46 8.35 20.82
CA PRO A 82 2.76 7.86 22.16
C PRO A 82 3.75 6.69 22.15
N PRO A 83 4.65 6.58 23.14
CA PRO A 83 5.61 5.48 23.19
C PRO A 83 4.93 4.11 23.17
N SER A 84 5.42 3.22 22.31
CA SER A 84 5.03 1.82 22.23
C SER A 84 6.23 0.95 21.83
N GLU A 85 6.16 -0.35 22.10
CA GLU A 85 7.22 -1.30 21.70
C GLU A 85 7.44 -1.34 20.18
N GLN A 86 6.42 -1.01 19.39
CA GLN A 86 6.46 -1.05 17.94
C GLN A 86 6.92 0.27 17.31
N ARG A 87 6.94 1.39 18.06
CA ARG A 87 7.20 2.72 17.51
C ARG A 87 8.57 2.82 16.82
N GLN A 88 9.63 2.40 17.51
CA GLN A 88 11.00 2.48 16.98
C GLN A 88 11.21 1.52 15.79
N PRO A 89 10.88 0.22 15.87
CA PRO A 89 10.99 -0.69 14.72
C PRO A 89 10.18 -0.23 13.50
N LEU A 90 8.97 0.31 13.71
CA LEU A 90 8.12 0.79 12.63
C LEU A 90 8.71 2.04 11.97
N MET A 91 9.22 2.98 12.75
CA MET A 91 9.88 4.18 12.23
C MET A 91 11.09 3.81 11.37
N GLU A 92 11.96 2.92 11.86
CA GLU A 92 13.11 2.41 11.11
C GLU A 92 12.70 1.71 9.81
N HIS A 93 11.64 0.89 9.86
CA HIS A 93 11.09 0.23 8.68
C HIS A 93 10.64 1.25 7.62
N VAL A 94 9.88 2.27 8.01
CA VAL A 94 9.39 3.29 7.08
C VAL A 94 10.55 4.11 6.51
N MET A 95 11.50 4.55 7.33
CA MET A 95 12.68 5.31 6.85
C MET A 95 13.55 4.53 5.86
N THR A 96 13.60 3.21 5.99
CA THR A 96 14.44 2.33 5.18
C THR A 96 13.71 1.66 4.02
N ALA A 97 12.41 1.91 3.87
CA ALA A 97 11.63 1.44 2.73
C ALA A 97 12.32 1.85 1.43
N GLN A 98 12.30 0.96 0.43
CA GLN A 98 12.84 1.19 -0.91
C GLN A 98 11.73 1.64 -1.88
N GLN A 99 10.48 1.32 -1.54
CA GLN A 99 9.32 1.57 -2.37
C GLN A 99 8.13 1.95 -1.50
N ALA A 100 7.24 2.74 -2.08
CA ALA A 100 5.93 3.03 -1.52
C ALA A 100 4.85 2.70 -2.54
N PHE A 101 3.79 2.06 -2.09
CA PHE A 101 2.58 1.87 -2.87
C PHE A 101 1.47 2.73 -2.28
N THR A 102 0.68 3.40 -3.11
CA THR A 102 -0.48 4.16 -2.66
C THR A 102 -1.74 3.61 -3.31
N LEU A 103 -2.80 3.46 -2.53
CA LEU A 103 -4.12 3.08 -3.00
C LEU A 103 -5.10 4.21 -2.71
N GLU A 104 -5.70 4.73 -3.77
CA GLU A 104 -6.81 5.68 -3.71
C GLU A 104 -8.12 4.90 -3.80
N VAL A 105 -8.92 4.96 -2.73
CA VAL A 105 -10.12 4.12 -2.58
C VAL A 105 -11.39 4.96 -2.75
N PRO A 106 -12.27 4.65 -3.72
CA PRO A 106 -13.62 5.17 -3.79
C PRO A 106 -14.36 4.73 -2.51
N GLY A 107 -15.04 5.63 -1.81
CA GLY A 107 -15.54 5.42 -0.43
C GLY A 107 -16.66 4.39 -0.24
N GLU A 108 -16.75 3.40 -1.11
CA GLU A 108 -17.66 2.28 -1.06
C GLU A 108 -17.03 1.09 -0.28
N PRO A 109 -17.83 0.23 0.39
CA PRO A 109 -17.30 -0.84 1.23
C PRO A 109 -16.51 -1.93 0.49
N ASP A 110 -17.00 -2.40 -0.67
CA ASP A 110 -16.35 -3.50 -1.42
C ASP A 110 -14.97 -3.07 -1.95
N GLU A 111 -14.84 -1.80 -2.33
CA GLU A 111 -13.63 -1.14 -2.79
C GLU A 111 -12.63 -1.00 -1.64
N SER A 112 -13.12 -0.74 -0.42
CA SER A 112 -12.30 -0.72 0.79
C SER A 112 -11.76 -2.11 1.14
N GLU A 113 -12.58 -3.16 1.02
CA GLU A 113 -12.12 -4.54 1.18
C GLU A 113 -11.09 -4.95 0.13
N LEU A 114 -11.32 -4.57 -1.13
CA LEU A 114 -10.38 -4.80 -2.23
C LEU A 114 -9.05 -4.11 -1.96
N ALA A 115 -9.07 -2.83 -1.59
CA ALA A 115 -7.87 -2.05 -1.30
C ALA A 115 -7.06 -2.65 -0.14
N LEU A 116 -7.75 -3.09 0.93
CA LEU A 116 -7.10 -3.79 2.05
C LEU A 116 -6.47 -5.11 1.62
N ALA A 117 -7.15 -5.89 0.77
CA ALA A 117 -6.60 -7.15 0.26
C ALA A 117 -5.36 -6.92 -0.61
N VAL A 118 -5.38 -5.90 -1.48
CA VAL A 118 -4.23 -5.49 -2.29
C VAL A 118 -3.07 -5.03 -1.39
N ALA A 119 -3.34 -4.15 -0.43
CA ALA A 119 -2.32 -3.61 0.46
C ALA A 119 -1.64 -4.72 1.28
N ARG A 120 -2.41 -5.69 1.79
CA ARG A 120 -1.86 -6.86 2.51
C ARG A 120 -1.03 -7.77 1.60
N TYR A 121 -1.49 -8.00 0.37
CA TYR A 121 -0.72 -8.76 -0.60
C TYR A 121 0.64 -8.10 -0.86
N LEU A 122 0.65 -6.78 -1.13
CA LEU A 122 1.87 -6.02 -1.38
C LEU A 122 2.80 -6.00 -0.16
N ALA A 123 2.25 -5.76 1.03
CA ALA A 123 2.99 -5.79 2.28
C ALA A 123 3.67 -7.15 2.51
N ARG A 124 2.99 -8.26 2.19
CA ARG A 124 3.60 -9.60 2.29
C ARG A 124 4.66 -9.83 1.21
N ALA A 125 4.38 -9.45 -0.03
CA ALA A 125 5.23 -9.77 -1.16
C ALA A 125 6.50 -8.91 -1.25
N ALA A 126 6.47 -7.70 -0.69
CA ALA A 126 7.56 -6.73 -0.77
C ALA A 126 8.15 -6.38 0.62
N GLU A 127 7.89 -7.20 1.64
CA GLU A 127 8.35 -6.97 3.02
C GLU A 127 7.98 -5.58 3.53
N GLY A 128 6.70 -5.26 3.49
CA GLY A 128 6.14 -3.97 3.83
C GLY A 128 5.23 -3.95 5.05
N VAL A 129 4.92 -2.72 5.47
CA VAL A 129 3.88 -2.39 6.44
C VAL A 129 2.82 -1.55 5.75
N CYS A 130 1.57 -1.68 6.16
CA CYS A 130 0.43 -0.97 5.59
C CYS A 130 -0.01 0.15 6.53
N GLN A 131 -0.15 1.38 6.04
CA GLN A 131 -0.84 2.47 6.71
C GLN A 131 -2.23 2.62 6.10
N VAL A 132 -3.24 2.78 6.95
CA VAL A 132 -4.65 3.00 6.59
C VAL A 132 -5.08 4.32 7.20
N ASP A 133 -5.54 5.26 6.37
CA ASP A 133 -5.97 6.59 6.83
C ASP A 133 -7.08 6.50 7.88
N GLY A 134 -6.86 7.16 9.02
CA GLY A 134 -7.80 7.21 10.12
C GLY A 134 -7.80 5.97 11.01
N GLU A 135 -6.91 5.00 10.77
CA GLU A 135 -6.77 3.80 11.59
C GLU A 135 -5.35 3.60 12.12
N GLY A 136 -4.33 3.74 11.26
CA GLY A 136 -2.93 3.60 11.62
C GLY A 136 -2.18 2.53 10.81
N PHE A 137 -1.14 1.95 11.41
CA PHE A 137 -0.20 1.04 10.78
C PHE A 137 -0.44 -0.42 11.17
N TYR A 138 -0.34 -1.30 10.18
CA TYR A 138 -0.54 -2.74 10.28
C TYR A 138 0.63 -3.50 9.63
N ASP A 139 0.92 -4.70 10.14
CA ASP A 139 1.82 -5.62 9.45
C ASP A 139 1.13 -6.35 8.28
N ALA A 140 1.91 -7.15 7.54
CA ALA A 140 1.43 -7.92 6.38
C ALA A 140 0.36 -8.97 6.73
N GLN A 141 0.21 -9.35 8.00
CA GLN A 141 -0.82 -10.27 8.48
C GLN A 141 -2.09 -9.52 8.95
N GLY A 142 -2.05 -8.19 8.96
CA GLY A 142 -3.16 -7.34 9.40
C GLY A 142 -3.21 -7.12 10.91
N ARG A 143 -2.12 -7.39 11.64
CA ARG A 143 -2.02 -7.02 13.07
C ARG A 143 -1.62 -5.56 13.18
N LEU A 144 -2.35 -4.82 14.03
CA LEU A 144 -2.09 -3.42 14.32
C LEU A 144 -0.73 -3.25 15.01
N LEU A 145 0.11 -2.36 14.46
CA LEU A 145 1.41 -1.99 14.99
C LEU A 145 1.34 -0.66 15.75
N LEU A 146 0.59 0.31 15.21
CA LEU A 146 0.44 1.64 15.78
C LEU A 146 -0.90 2.24 15.36
N ALA A 147 -1.73 2.66 16.31
CA ALA A 147 -2.99 3.34 16.00
C ALA A 147 -2.76 4.82 15.64
N GLU A 148 -3.59 5.34 14.74
CA GLU A 148 -3.76 6.77 14.52
C GLU A 148 -4.77 7.30 15.56
N ASN A 149 -4.38 8.29 16.37
CA ASN A 149 -5.21 8.89 17.43
C ASN A 149 -5.48 10.37 17.15
#